data_AF-A0A1I4DWA0-F1
#
_entry.id   AF-A0A1I4DWA0-F1
#
_cell.length_a   1.000
_cell.length_b   1.000
_cell.length_c   1.000
_cell.angle_alpha   90.00
_cell.angle_beta   90.00
_cell.angle_gamma   90.00
#
_symmetry.space_group_name_H-M   'P 1'
#
loop_
_entity.id
_entity.type
_entity.pdbx_description
1 polymer ?
#
loop_
_entity_poly.entity_id
_entity_poly.type
_entity_poly.pdbx_seq_one_letter_code
_entity_poly.pdbx_strand_id
1 'polypeptide(L)'
;MAKKENTASVLAFEKKLVPSDGYMYGCQWGNKVEALALSLKEKSIRGTISNRFGKKDKALADDPMALGKKVESPNLQTVDACSLGAEQDTLKLHFTLKVLGGLKQPSACNNAAFKQSYQQAVSNYIETRGMKELAKRYALNIANARFLWRNRFGAENILVDVKALNKDAEQSWEFDALEFNLRDLENITADVDSLAERIASALMSDNDFLMLDVTCYAKIGKAQDVYPSEELVLDKGKGNKSKILYAVDGIAAMHSQKVGNALRTIDTWYPEHSDLIASAGPIAIEPYGAVTNLGKAFRTPADKQDFYTFFDNWARGGELVRAEDEHYVMGVLVRGGVFGESDK
;
A
#
# COMPACT_ATOMS: atom_id res chain seq x y z
N MET A 1 -38.67 7.56 -18.26
CA MET A 1 -38.36 6.50 -17.28
C MET A 1 -37.34 5.53 -17.86
N ALA A 2 -36.10 5.98 -18.13
CA ALA A 2 -35.07 5.20 -18.84
C ALA A 2 -33.71 5.16 -18.10
N LYS A 3 -33.67 5.49 -16.80
CA LYS A 3 -32.42 5.61 -16.02
C LYS A 3 -32.08 4.42 -15.12
N LYS A 4 -32.92 3.37 -15.07
CA LYS A 4 -32.70 2.20 -14.19
C LYS A 4 -32.19 0.94 -14.90
N GLU A 5 -32.18 0.88 -16.23
CA GLU A 5 -31.90 -0.39 -16.93
C GLU A 5 -30.41 -0.75 -16.97
N ASN A 6 -29.49 0.20 -16.76
CA ASN A 6 -28.04 -0.05 -16.89
C ASN A 6 -27.25 0.18 -15.59
N THR A 7 -27.90 -0.04 -14.44
CA THR A 7 -27.27 0.09 -13.12
C THR A 7 -27.08 -1.29 -12.48
N ALA A 8 -25.91 -1.53 -11.88
CA ALA A 8 -25.60 -2.76 -11.15
C ALA A 8 -25.60 -2.48 -9.64
N SER A 9 -26.61 -2.96 -8.92
CA SER A 9 -26.67 -2.85 -7.45
C SER A 9 -25.78 -3.87 -6.73
N VAL A 10 -25.37 -4.94 -7.43
CA VAL A 10 -24.32 -5.85 -6.98
C VAL A 10 -23.21 -5.80 -8.00
N LEU A 11 -22.08 -5.22 -7.61
CA LEU A 11 -20.87 -5.13 -8.43
C LEU A 11 -19.64 -5.32 -7.55
N ALA A 12 -18.79 -6.28 -7.88
CA ALA A 12 -17.56 -6.54 -7.14
C ALA A 12 -16.42 -6.93 -8.08
N PHE A 13 -15.20 -6.57 -7.67
CA PHE A 13 -13.96 -6.88 -8.37
C PHE A 13 -12.95 -7.44 -7.37
N GLU A 14 -12.37 -8.59 -7.70
CA GLU A 14 -11.22 -9.11 -6.99
C GLU A 14 -9.98 -8.26 -7.25
N LYS A 15 -9.15 -8.05 -6.22
CA LYS A 15 -7.85 -7.39 -6.34
C LYS A 15 -6.95 -8.14 -7.32
N LYS A 16 -6.16 -7.40 -8.10
CA LYS A 16 -5.25 -7.94 -9.12
C LYS A 16 -3.78 -7.88 -8.73
N LEU A 17 -3.43 -7.06 -7.73
CA LEU A 17 -2.16 -7.13 -7.02
C LEU A 17 -2.38 -7.83 -5.67
N VAL A 18 -1.81 -9.02 -5.52
CA VAL A 18 -1.99 -9.90 -4.36
C VAL A 18 -0.63 -10.17 -3.71
N PRO A 19 -0.13 -9.24 -2.88
CA PRO A 19 1.06 -9.51 -2.07
C PRO A 19 0.74 -10.51 -0.96
N SER A 20 1.72 -11.34 -0.59
CA SER A 20 1.74 -12.05 0.69
C SER A 20 2.08 -11.07 1.84
N ASP A 21 2.09 -11.58 3.07
CA ASP A 21 2.74 -10.85 4.16
C ASP A 21 4.25 -10.70 3.89
N GLY A 22 4.83 -9.62 4.40
CA GLY A 22 6.26 -9.31 4.28
C GLY A 22 7.03 -9.73 5.51
N TYR A 23 7.72 -10.87 5.44
CA TYR A 23 8.46 -11.45 6.55
C TYR A 23 9.79 -10.74 6.78
N MET A 24 10.13 -10.48 8.03
CA MET A 24 11.34 -9.76 8.42
C MET A 24 12.42 -10.70 8.96
N TYR A 25 13.63 -10.53 8.42
CA TYR A 25 14.82 -11.25 8.82
C TYR A 25 15.96 -10.24 9.03
N GLY A 26 16.94 -10.58 9.87
CA GLY A 26 18.16 -9.80 10.03
C GLY A 26 19.36 -10.54 9.46
N CYS A 27 20.28 -9.82 8.83
CA CYS A 27 21.54 -10.35 8.31
C CYS A 27 22.65 -9.29 8.38
N GLN A 28 23.84 -9.65 7.92
CA GLN A 28 24.93 -8.70 7.66
C GLN A 28 24.91 -8.27 6.19
N TRP A 29 25.21 -7.00 5.90
CA TRP A 29 25.19 -6.49 4.52
C TRP A 29 26.14 -7.27 3.61
N GLY A 30 27.30 -7.65 4.12
CA GLY A 30 28.32 -8.45 3.43
C GLY A 30 27.99 -9.95 3.33
N ASN A 31 27.02 -10.44 4.11
CA ASN A 31 26.57 -11.84 4.09
C ASN A 31 25.03 -11.93 4.19
N LYS A 32 24.37 -11.73 3.05
CA LYS A 32 22.89 -11.74 2.93
C LYS A 32 22.29 -13.16 2.96
N VAL A 33 23.11 -14.20 2.81
CA VAL A 33 22.70 -15.60 2.78
C VAL A 33 22.27 -16.06 4.18
N GLU A 34 23.01 -15.66 5.21
CA GLU A 34 22.73 -15.98 6.61
C GLU A 34 21.72 -15.00 7.23
N ALA A 35 20.48 -15.07 6.76
CA ALA A 35 19.37 -14.29 7.30
C ALA A 35 18.62 -15.08 8.39
N LEU A 36 18.41 -14.46 9.55
CA LEU A 36 17.69 -15.06 10.69
C LEU A 36 16.35 -14.34 10.89
N ALA A 37 15.29 -15.11 11.15
CA ALA A 37 13.96 -14.55 11.40
C ALA A 37 13.99 -13.61 12.62
N LEU A 38 13.36 -12.44 12.48
CA LEU A 38 13.23 -11.49 13.59
C LEU A 38 11.95 -11.79 14.35
N SER A 39 12.06 -11.95 15.67
CA SER A 39 10.91 -12.16 16.55
C SER A 39 10.54 -10.89 17.29
N LEU A 40 9.27 -10.77 17.65
CA LEU A 40 8.83 -9.72 18.57
C LEU A 40 9.37 -9.98 19.98
N LYS A 41 9.73 -8.90 20.67
CA LYS A 41 10.19 -8.90 22.06
C LYS A 41 9.29 -7.96 22.87
N GLU A 42 8.87 -8.40 24.03
CA GLU A 42 8.20 -7.54 24.99
C GLU A 42 9.22 -6.70 25.75
N LYS A 43 8.91 -5.42 25.95
CA LYS A 43 9.65 -4.56 26.88
C LYS A 43 8.68 -3.72 27.72
N SER A 44 9.06 -3.52 28.99
CA SER A 44 8.39 -2.57 29.87
C SER A 44 9.01 -1.18 29.70
N ILE A 45 8.18 -0.18 29.49
CA ILE A 45 8.60 1.22 29.38
C ILE A 45 7.89 2.06 30.44
N ARG A 46 8.59 3.06 30.98
CA ARG A 46 7.97 4.11 31.80
C ARG A 46 7.66 5.29 30.89
N GLY A 47 6.39 5.40 30.50
CA GLY A 47 5.90 6.53 29.71
C GLY A 47 5.96 7.85 30.48
N THR A 48 5.92 8.95 29.74
CA THR A 48 5.72 10.29 30.28
C THR A 48 4.31 10.77 29.95
N ILE A 49 3.82 11.80 30.64
CA ILE A 49 2.56 12.46 30.29
C ILE A 49 2.86 13.45 29.16
N SER A 50 2.49 13.09 27.93
CA SER A 50 2.77 13.90 26.73
C SER A 50 1.52 14.31 25.95
N ASN A 51 0.34 13.80 26.33
CA ASN A 51 -0.92 14.16 25.70
C ASN A 51 -1.34 15.58 26.11
N ARG A 52 -1.95 16.32 25.18
CA ARG A 52 -2.53 17.63 25.48
C ARG A 52 -3.70 17.46 26.47
N PHE A 53 -3.65 18.20 27.57
CA PHE A 53 -4.75 18.22 28.54
C PHE A 53 -6.04 18.74 27.90
N GLY A 54 -7.13 18.01 28.12
CA GLY A 54 -8.46 18.40 27.65
C GLY A 54 -9.19 19.29 28.66
N LYS A 55 -10.41 19.72 28.32
CA LYS A 55 -11.28 20.49 29.23
C LYS A 55 -11.49 19.82 30.59
N LYS A 56 -11.47 18.48 30.64
CA LYS A 56 -11.63 17.68 31.86
C LYS A 56 -10.38 17.67 32.75
N ASP A 57 -9.23 18.01 32.20
CA ASP A 57 -7.94 18.04 32.89
C ASP A 57 -7.56 19.47 33.33
N LYS A 58 -8.46 20.45 33.17
CA LYS A 58 -8.15 21.88 33.43
C LYS A 58 -7.68 22.12 34.87
N ALA A 59 -8.35 21.51 35.85
CA ALA A 59 -7.94 21.61 37.25
C ALA A 59 -6.55 21.00 37.53
N LEU A 60 -6.15 19.99 36.74
CA LEU A 60 -4.81 19.40 36.82
C LEU A 60 -3.76 20.27 36.10
N ALA A 61 -4.13 20.91 34.99
CA ALA A 61 -3.25 21.78 34.21
C ALA A 61 -2.94 23.10 34.93
N ASP A 62 -3.91 23.64 35.67
CA ASP A 62 -3.80 24.91 36.39
C ASP A 62 -3.15 24.76 37.79
N ASP A 63 -2.94 23.52 38.28
CA ASP A 63 -2.31 23.22 39.57
C ASP A 63 -0.94 22.51 39.39
N PRO A 64 0.18 23.24 39.59
CA PRO A 64 1.53 22.68 39.48
C PRO A 64 1.81 21.51 40.44
N MET A 65 1.22 21.49 41.64
CA MET A 65 1.42 20.40 42.60
C MET A 65 0.64 19.15 42.18
N ALA A 66 -0.59 19.30 41.68
CA ALA A 66 -1.37 18.18 41.17
C ALA A 66 -0.73 17.57 39.91
N LEU A 67 -0.20 18.41 39.02
CA LEU A 67 0.56 17.95 37.86
C LEU A 67 1.84 17.22 38.30
N GLY A 68 2.58 17.78 39.25
CA GLY A 68 3.76 17.14 39.84
C GLY A 68 3.47 15.73 40.35
N LYS A 69 2.41 15.56 41.15
CA LYS A 69 1.98 14.23 41.65
C LYS A 69 1.63 13.26 40.52
N LYS A 70 1.01 13.74 39.43
CA LYS A 70 0.67 12.89 38.28
C LYS A 70 1.90 12.47 37.49
N VAL A 71 2.91 13.34 37.39
CA VAL A 71 4.20 13.03 36.76
C VAL A 71 5.03 12.05 37.61
N GLU A 72 4.97 12.17 38.93
CA GLU A 72 5.61 11.21 39.85
C GLU A 72 5.04 9.80 39.70
N SER A 73 3.73 9.69 39.43
CA SER A 73 3.03 8.42 39.24
C SER A 73 3.59 7.66 38.02
N PRO A 74 4.12 6.44 38.18
CA PRO A 74 4.77 5.72 37.09
C PRO A 74 3.74 5.26 36.05
N ASN A 75 3.84 5.78 34.83
CA ASN A 75 3.04 5.35 33.67
C ASN A 75 3.69 4.13 33.01
N LEU A 76 3.65 2.97 33.69
CA LEU A 76 4.23 1.73 33.19
C LEU A 76 3.39 1.15 32.04
N GLN A 77 4.05 0.79 30.95
CA GLN A 77 3.42 0.19 29.78
C GLN A 77 4.24 -0.99 29.30
N THR A 78 3.57 -2.03 28.83
CA THR A 78 4.23 -3.12 28.10
C THR A 78 4.00 -2.91 26.61
N VAL A 79 5.06 -3.02 25.81
CA VAL A 79 5.00 -2.85 24.35
C VAL A 79 5.75 -3.98 23.65
N ASP A 80 5.26 -4.34 22.47
CA ASP A 80 6.05 -5.13 21.52
C ASP A 80 7.08 -4.24 20.81
N ALA A 81 8.27 -4.80 20.61
CA ALA A 81 9.37 -4.23 19.86
C ALA A 81 10.03 -5.30 18.99
N CYS A 82 10.69 -4.87 17.92
CA CYS A 82 11.47 -5.74 17.04
C CYS A 82 12.75 -5.00 16.68
N SER A 83 13.89 -5.69 16.72
CA SER A 83 15.20 -5.11 16.42
C SER A 83 16.06 -6.14 15.70
N LEU A 84 17.06 -5.66 14.96
CA LEU A 84 18.14 -6.50 14.48
C LEU A 84 18.93 -7.09 15.67
N GLY A 85 19.59 -8.22 15.42
CA GLY A 85 20.56 -8.80 16.34
C GLY A 85 21.82 -7.93 16.49
N ALA A 86 22.61 -8.19 17.54
CA ALA A 86 23.79 -7.39 17.88
C ALA A 86 24.79 -7.26 16.71
N GLU A 87 24.97 -8.34 15.94
CA GLU A 87 25.89 -8.38 14.80
C GLU A 87 25.21 -8.21 13.43
N GLN A 88 23.90 -7.97 13.41
CA GLN A 88 23.13 -7.74 12.18
C GLN A 88 22.97 -6.24 11.95
N ASP A 89 23.33 -5.77 10.77
CA ASP A 89 23.21 -4.36 10.35
C ASP A 89 22.17 -4.13 9.25
N THR A 90 21.57 -5.22 8.74
CA THR A 90 20.70 -5.22 7.57
C THR A 90 19.37 -5.91 7.88
N LEU A 91 18.28 -5.20 7.59
CA LEU A 91 16.94 -5.77 7.53
C LEU A 91 16.74 -6.41 6.15
N LYS A 92 16.37 -7.69 6.12
CA LYS A 92 15.85 -8.38 4.95
C LYS A 92 14.33 -8.50 5.07
N LEU A 93 13.59 -7.90 4.15
CA LEU A 93 12.14 -8.08 4.00
C LEU A 93 11.87 -8.96 2.79
N HIS A 94 11.09 -10.02 2.95
CA HIS A 94 10.72 -10.93 1.86
C HIS A 94 9.21 -11.09 1.75
N PHE A 95 8.68 -11.01 0.52
CA PHE A 95 7.30 -11.33 0.20
C PHE A 95 7.19 -11.83 -1.24
N THR A 96 6.06 -12.45 -1.56
CA THR A 96 5.68 -12.75 -2.95
C THR A 96 4.55 -11.85 -3.39
N LEU A 97 4.48 -11.54 -4.69
CA LEU A 97 3.43 -10.75 -5.30
C LEU A 97 2.88 -11.49 -6.51
N LYS A 98 1.59 -11.82 -6.46
CA LYS A 98 0.85 -12.30 -7.63
C LYS A 98 0.16 -11.14 -8.33
N VAL A 99 0.42 -10.97 -9.62
CA VAL A 99 -0.28 -10.06 -10.52
C VAL A 99 -1.23 -10.90 -11.37
N LEU A 100 -2.52 -10.58 -11.34
CA LEU A 100 -3.57 -11.36 -12.00
C LEU A 100 -4.15 -10.61 -13.20
N GLY A 101 -4.44 -11.34 -14.28
CA GLY A 101 -5.29 -10.88 -15.37
C GLY A 101 -6.78 -10.89 -15.02
N GLY A 102 -7.61 -10.93 -16.06
CA GLY A 102 -9.06 -11.05 -15.93
C GLY A 102 -9.77 -9.73 -15.57
N LEU A 103 -9.17 -8.58 -15.90
CA LEU A 103 -9.77 -7.27 -15.63
C LEU A 103 -11.14 -7.08 -16.29
N LYS A 104 -11.41 -7.75 -17.42
CA LYS A 104 -12.72 -7.67 -18.11
C LYS A 104 -13.85 -8.36 -17.32
N GLN A 105 -13.55 -9.19 -16.33
CA GLN A 105 -14.56 -9.97 -15.61
C GLN A 105 -14.75 -9.44 -14.18
N PRO A 106 -15.90 -8.81 -13.86
CA PRO A 106 -16.26 -8.59 -12.46
C PRO A 106 -16.49 -9.94 -11.77
N SER A 107 -16.14 -10.04 -10.49
CA SER A 107 -16.39 -11.26 -9.69
C SER A 107 -17.87 -11.41 -9.36
N ALA A 108 -18.60 -10.30 -9.26
CA ALA A 108 -20.05 -10.28 -9.18
C ALA A 108 -20.61 -9.12 -10.00
N CYS A 109 -21.67 -9.37 -10.77
CA CYS A 109 -22.45 -8.34 -11.46
C CYS A 109 -23.88 -8.85 -11.69
N ASN A 110 -24.89 -8.11 -11.23
CA ASN A 110 -26.30 -8.49 -11.38
C ASN A 110 -27.01 -7.88 -12.61
N ASN A 111 -26.29 -7.14 -13.45
CA ASN A 111 -26.85 -6.51 -14.65
C ASN A 111 -26.04 -6.90 -15.90
N ALA A 112 -26.66 -7.65 -16.82
CA ALA A 112 -25.99 -8.16 -18.01
C ALA A 112 -25.59 -7.06 -19.01
N ALA A 113 -26.44 -6.04 -19.20
CA ALA A 113 -26.17 -4.93 -20.09
C ALA A 113 -24.97 -4.10 -19.59
N PHE A 114 -24.93 -3.83 -18.28
CA PHE A 114 -23.80 -3.15 -17.65
C PHE A 114 -22.51 -3.97 -17.78
N LYS A 115 -22.58 -5.28 -17.53
CA LYS A 115 -21.42 -6.18 -17.67
C LYS A 115 -20.85 -6.11 -19.09
N GLN A 116 -21.70 -6.11 -20.11
CA GLN A 116 -21.28 -6.02 -21.51
C GLN A 116 -20.62 -4.68 -21.83
N SER A 117 -21.23 -3.55 -21.43
CA SER A 117 -20.63 -2.22 -21.68
C SER A 117 -19.31 -2.05 -20.94
N TYR A 118 -19.21 -2.56 -19.71
CA TYR A 118 -17.99 -2.56 -18.92
C TYR A 118 -16.87 -3.37 -19.58
N GLN A 119 -17.20 -4.58 -20.05
CA GLN A 119 -16.24 -5.44 -20.77
C GLN A 119 -15.69 -4.74 -22.01
N GLN A 120 -16.54 -4.02 -22.75
CA GLN A 120 -16.11 -3.25 -23.90
C GLN A 120 -15.22 -2.07 -23.51
N ALA A 121 -15.58 -1.31 -22.46
CA ALA A 121 -14.79 -0.19 -21.98
C ALA A 121 -13.37 -0.62 -21.54
N VAL A 122 -13.27 -1.71 -20.77
CA VAL A 122 -11.97 -2.27 -20.36
C VAL A 122 -11.18 -2.79 -21.55
N SER A 123 -11.83 -3.45 -22.51
CA SER A 123 -11.15 -3.95 -23.71
C SER A 123 -10.57 -2.79 -24.53
N ASN A 124 -11.35 -1.72 -24.74
CA ASN A 124 -10.90 -0.53 -25.45
C ASN A 124 -9.69 0.12 -24.74
N TYR A 125 -9.71 0.23 -23.42
CA TYR A 125 -8.56 0.76 -22.68
C TYR A 125 -7.32 -0.13 -22.78
N ILE A 126 -7.49 -1.46 -22.69
CA ILE A 126 -6.37 -2.40 -22.85
C ILE A 126 -5.78 -2.28 -24.27
N GLU A 127 -6.62 -2.24 -25.30
CA GLU A 127 -6.16 -2.12 -26.70
C GLU A 127 -5.44 -0.80 -26.98
N THR A 128 -5.92 0.30 -26.41
CA THR A 128 -5.39 1.65 -26.69
C THR A 128 -4.21 2.04 -25.79
N ARG A 129 -4.18 1.58 -24.53
CA ARG A 129 -3.20 2.00 -23.50
C ARG A 129 -2.31 0.88 -23.00
N GLY A 130 -2.74 -0.38 -23.13
CA GLY A 130 -1.94 -1.55 -22.78
C GLY A 130 -1.55 -1.69 -21.30
N MET A 131 -2.31 -1.08 -20.37
CA MET A 131 -1.98 -1.02 -18.93
C MET A 131 -0.58 -0.44 -18.60
N LYS A 132 0.14 0.13 -19.57
CA LYS A 132 1.56 0.49 -19.47
C LYS A 132 1.81 1.49 -18.34
N GLU A 133 1.00 2.54 -18.26
CA GLU A 133 1.16 3.59 -17.26
C GLU A 133 1.00 3.05 -15.82
N LEU A 134 0.03 2.16 -15.59
CA LEU A 134 -0.17 1.55 -14.28
C LEU A 134 0.97 0.60 -13.94
N ALA A 135 1.37 -0.24 -14.89
CA ALA A 135 2.43 -1.21 -14.71
C ALA A 135 3.78 -0.54 -14.43
N LYS A 136 4.11 0.55 -15.15
CA LYS A 136 5.27 1.42 -14.91
C LYS A 136 5.32 1.88 -13.46
N ARG A 137 4.23 2.43 -12.95
CA ARG A 137 4.15 2.96 -11.58
C ARG A 137 4.20 1.87 -10.52
N TYR A 138 3.63 0.70 -10.78
CA TYR A 138 3.77 -0.47 -9.90
C TYR A 138 5.21 -0.97 -9.86
N ALA A 139 5.89 -1.08 -11.01
CA ALA A 139 7.29 -1.46 -11.09
C ALA A 139 8.19 -0.46 -10.34
N LEU A 140 7.95 0.85 -10.51
CA LEU A 140 8.67 1.89 -9.76
C LEU A 140 8.47 1.76 -8.24
N ASN A 141 7.26 1.48 -7.77
CA ASN A 141 7.01 1.27 -6.34
C ASN A 141 7.62 -0.02 -5.77
N ILE A 142 7.92 -1.00 -6.63
CA ILE A 142 8.75 -2.15 -6.26
C ILE A 142 10.22 -1.72 -6.19
N ALA A 143 10.74 -1.12 -7.27
CA ALA A 143 12.15 -0.71 -7.38
C ALA A 143 12.57 0.27 -6.27
N ASN A 144 11.72 1.25 -5.94
CA ASN A 144 12.02 2.28 -4.94
C ASN A 144 11.80 1.83 -3.48
N ALA A 145 11.42 0.57 -3.27
CA ALA A 145 11.17 -0.03 -1.96
C ALA A 145 10.16 0.74 -1.08
N ARG A 146 9.12 1.39 -1.67
CA ARG A 146 8.08 2.10 -0.90
C ARG A 146 7.43 1.20 0.14
N PHE A 147 7.34 -0.11 -0.13
CA PHE A 147 6.80 -1.12 0.77
C PHE A 147 7.59 -1.31 2.08
N LEU A 148 8.79 -0.75 2.23
CA LEU A 148 9.51 -0.71 3.52
C LEU A 148 8.88 0.25 4.53
N TRP A 149 8.05 1.21 4.09
CA TRP A 149 7.46 2.24 4.93
C TRP A 149 8.52 2.91 5.82
N ARG A 150 8.36 2.86 7.15
CA ARG A 150 9.27 3.45 8.12
C ARG A 150 10.69 2.86 8.04
N ASN A 151 10.83 1.59 7.65
CA ASN A 151 12.13 0.93 7.54
C ASN A 151 12.99 1.47 6.38
N ARG A 152 12.43 2.27 5.47
CA ARG A 152 13.17 2.91 4.38
C ARG A 152 14.01 4.10 4.87
N PHE A 153 13.57 4.77 5.94
CA PHE A 153 14.18 6.01 6.40
C PHE A 153 15.46 5.73 7.18
N GLY A 154 16.54 6.43 6.82
CA GLY A 154 17.83 6.30 7.49
C GLY A 154 18.62 5.03 7.12
N ALA A 155 18.23 4.31 6.06
CA ALA A 155 19.03 3.22 5.52
C ALA A 155 20.18 3.78 4.66
N GLU A 156 21.39 3.27 4.86
CA GLU A 156 22.59 3.64 4.09
C GLU A 156 22.52 3.12 2.65
N ASN A 157 21.99 1.91 2.48
CA ASN A 157 21.79 1.25 1.19
C ASN A 157 20.49 0.47 1.22
N ILE A 158 19.81 0.41 0.08
CA ILE A 158 18.61 -0.39 -0.10
C ILE A 158 18.69 -1.13 -1.43
N LEU A 159 18.79 -2.46 -1.39
CA LEU A 159 18.79 -3.32 -2.56
C LEU A 159 17.45 -4.05 -2.67
N VAL A 160 16.85 -4.10 -3.86
CA VAL A 160 15.64 -4.86 -4.13
C VAL A 160 15.91 -5.89 -5.22
N ASP A 161 15.87 -7.16 -4.84
CA ASP A 161 15.96 -8.30 -5.75
C ASP A 161 14.54 -8.76 -6.09
N VAL A 162 14.21 -8.83 -7.37
CA VAL A 162 12.93 -9.30 -7.88
C VAL A 162 13.16 -10.49 -8.80
N LYS A 163 12.42 -11.57 -8.61
CA LYS A 163 12.45 -12.75 -9.50
C LYS A 163 11.05 -13.10 -9.96
N ALA A 164 10.86 -13.27 -11.26
CA ALA A 164 9.67 -13.90 -11.80
C ALA A 164 9.78 -15.42 -11.68
N LEU A 165 8.79 -16.04 -11.04
CA LEU A 165 8.75 -17.48 -10.75
C LEU A 165 7.89 -18.28 -11.75
N ASN A 166 7.40 -17.65 -12.82
CA ASN A 166 6.67 -18.33 -13.87
C ASN A 166 7.60 -19.32 -14.58
N LYS A 167 7.22 -20.59 -14.56
CA LYS A 167 7.97 -21.67 -15.21
C LYS A 167 8.21 -21.34 -16.68
N ASP A 168 9.42 -21.58 -17.16
CA ASP A 168 9.85 -21.39 -18.55
C ASP A 168 9.84 -19.90 -19.01
N ALA A 169 9.66 -18.97 -18.08
CA ALA A 169 9.67 -17.52 -18.31
C ALA A 169 10.38 -16.79 -17.16
N GLU A 170 11.37 -17.41 -16.53
CA GLU A 170 12.12 -16.83 -15.42
C GLU A 170 12.89 -15.57 -15.86
N GLN A 171 12.93 -14.55 -15.00
CA GLN A 171 13.77 -13.36 -15.15
C GLN A 171 14.01 -12.78 -13.76
N SER A 172 15.07 -12.01 -13.63
CA SER A 172 15.40 -11.30 -12.40
C SER A 172 15.77 -9.85 -12.67
N TRP A 173 15.52 -9.01 -11.68
CA TRP A 173 15.92 -7.62 -11.64
C TRP A 173 16.53 -7.32 -10.28
N GLU A 174 17.46 -6.38 -10.25
CA GLU A 174 18.08 -5.85 -9.05
C GLU A 174 18.01 -4.32 -9.13
N PHE A 175 17.57 -3.68 -8.05
CA PHE A 175 17.42 -2.23 -8.00
C PHE A 175 18.13 -1.65 -6.78
N ASP A 176 18.94 -0.60 -6.96
CA ASP A 176 19.29 0.30 -5.87
C ASP A 176 18.12 1.26 -5.63
N ALA A 177 17.36 1.02 -4.56
CA ALA A 177 16.13 1.74 -4.30
C ALA A 177 16.35 3.22 -3.97
N LEU A 178 17.59 3.63 -3.64
CA LEU A 178 17.92 5.02 -3.33
C LEU A 178 18.13 5.86 -4.60
N GLU A 179 18.33 5.24 -5.76
CA GLU A 179 18.35 5.94 -7.06
C GLU A 179 16.97 6.47 -7.47
N PHE A 180 15.90 5.90 -6.90
CA PHE A 180 14.52 6.25 -7.23
C PHE A 180 13.89 7.16 -6.17
N ASN A 181 13.41 8.33 -6.61
CA ASN A 181 12.67 9.25 -5.75
C ASN A 181 11.22 8.78 -5.57
N LEU A 182 10.75 8.64 -4.32
CA LEU A 182 9.38 8.23 -4.02
C LEU A 182 8.29 9.20 -4.53
N ARG A 183 8.64 10.45 -4.85
CA ARG A 183 7.70 11.45 -5.39
C ARG A 183 7.69 11.50 -6.91
N ASP A 184 8.68 10.90 -7.55
CA ASP A 184 8.81 10.85 -9.01
C ASP A 184 8.33 9.47 -9.51
N LEU A 185 7.31 9.48 -10.37
CA LEU A 185 6.77 8.27 -10.99
C LEU A 185 6.95 8.24 -12.51
N GLU A 186 7.86 9.08 -13.02
CA GLU A 186 8.13 9.22 -14.45
C GLU A 186 9.52 8.73 -14.84
N ASN A 187 10.53 8.93 -13.98
CA ASN A 187 11.90 8.51 -14.29
C ASN A 187 12.08 6.98 -14.17
N ILE A 188 12.34 6.31 -15.30
CA ILE A 188 12.50 4.85 -15.39
C ILE A 188 13.86 4.44 -15.96
N THR A 189 14.33 3.27 -15.55
CA THR A 189 15.48 2.57 -16.15
C THR A 189 14.99 1.46 -17.08
N ALA A 190 15.90 0.88 -17.89
CA ALA A 190 15.57 -0.27 -18.73
C ALA A 190 15.04 -1.47 -17.93
N ASP A 191 15.56 -1.69 -16.72
CA ASP A 191 15.09 -2.77 -15.84
C ASP A 191 13.71 -2.50 -15.25
N VAL A 192 13.41 -1.24 -14.91
CA VAL A 192 12.06 -0.84 -14.48
C VAL A 192 11.07 -1.03 -15.62
N ASP A 193 11.43 -0.62 -16.84
CA ASP A 193 10.60 -0.78 -18.02
C ASP A 193 10.34 -2.28 -18.32
N SER A 194 11.38 -3.10 -18.25
CA SER A 194 11.24 -4.55 -18.44
C SER A 194 10.33 -5.22 -17.38
N LEU A 195 10.44 -4.83 -16.10
CA LEU A 195 9.53 -5.30 -15.06
C LEU A 195 8.09 -4.79 -15.31
N ALA A 196 7.94 -3.54 -15.77
CA ALA A 196 6.65 -2.96 -16.10
C ALA A 196 5.97 -3.70 -17.27
N GLU A 197 6.70 -4.09 -18.31
CA GLU A 197 6.17 -4.90 -19.42
C GLU A 197 5.60 -6.24 -18.96
N ARG A 198 6.27 -6.89 -18.00
CA ARG A 198 5.84 -8.17 -17.41
C ARG A 198 4.54 -7.98 -16.61
N ILE A 199 4.48 -6.93 -15.80
CA ILE A 199 3.28 -6.57 -15.02
C ILE A 199 2.12 -6.22 -15.96
N ALA A 200 2.37 -5.42 -17.00
CA ALA A 200 1.35 -5.03 -17.99
C ALA A 200 0.79 -6.25 -18.70
N SER A 201 1.67 -7.14 -19.18
CA SER A 201 1.28 -8.37 -19.88
C SER A 201 0.37 -9.26 -19.03
N ALA A 202 0.70 -9.45 -17.75
CA ALA A 202 -0.13 -10.21 -16.83
C ALA A 202 -1.51 -9.54 -16.61
N LEU A 203 -1.54 -8.22 -16.37
CA LEU A 203 -2.80 -7.48 -16.15
C LEU A 203 -3.72 -7.49 -17.37
N MET A 204 -3.16 -7.45 -18.58
CA MET A 204 -3.91 -7.49 -19.84
C MET A 204 -4.45 -8.87 -20.20
N SER A 205 -3.87 -9.93 -19.64
CA SER A 205 -4.30 -11.30 -19.92
C SER A 205 -5.74 -11.55 -19.44
N ASP A 206 -6.46 -12.46 -20.09
CA ASP A 206 -7.81 -12.82 -19.66
C ASP A 206 -7.81 -13.81 -18.48
N ASN A 207 -6.76 -14.64 -18.35
CA ASN A 207 -6.69 -15.72 -17.35
C ASN A 207 -5.28 -16.08 -16.87
N ASP A 208 -4.24 -15.31 -17.23
CA ASP A 208 -2.86 -15.59 -16.84
C ASP A 208 -2.45 -14.80 -15.58
N PHE A 209 -1.26 -15.09 -15.05
CA PHE A 209 -0.69 -14.43 -13.88
C PHE A 209 0.83 -14.30 -13.96
N LEU A 210 1.36 -13.30 -13.27
CA LEU A 210 2.78 -13.17 -12.97
C LEU A 210 3.01 -13.42 -11.48
N MET A 211 3.93 -14.31 -11.14
CA MET A 211 4.38 -14.52 -9.76
C MET A 211 5.76 -13.92 -9.57
N LEU A 212 5.86 -12.95 -8.66
CA LEU A 212 7.11 -12.30 -8.28
C LEU A 212 7.53 -12.75 -6.87
N ASP A 213 8.78 -13.13 -6.72
CA ASP A 213 9.49 -13.18 -5.43
C ASP A 213 10.24 -11.86 -5.26
N VAL A 214 9.98 -11.15 -4.16
CA VAL A 214 10.58 -9.84 -3.87
C VAL A 214 11.33 -9.94 -2.56
N THR A 215 12.64 -9.75 -2.63
CA THR A 215 13.51 -9.65 -1.46
C THR A 215 14.15 -8.27 -1.42
N CYS A 216 14.02 -7.56 -0.30
CA CYS A 216 14.63 -6.25 -0.11
C CYS A 216 15.57 -6.27 1.08
N TYR A 217 16.76 -5.70 0.91
CA TYR A 217 17.77 -5.54 1.96
C TYR A 217 17.96 -4.05 2.24
N ALA A 218 17.73 -3.63 3.49
CA ALA A 218 17.97 -2.27 3.94
C ALA A 218 19.06 -2.26 5.02
N LYS A 219 20.20 -1.66 4.72
CA LYS A 219 21.31 -1.50 5.68
C LYS A 219 21.01 -0.34 6.62
N ILE A 220 20.52 -0.63 7.83
CA ILE A 220 20.04 0.38 8.79
C ILE A 220 20.99 0.59 9.97
N GLY A 221 21.97 -0.29 10.15
CA GLY A 221 22.94 -0.23 11.23
C GLY A 221 22.74 -1.31 12.30
N LYS A 222 23.82 -1.62 13.03
CA LYS A 222 23.84 -2.72 13.99
C LYS A 222 22.80 -2.57 15.09
N ALA A 223 22.07 -3.65 15.38
CA ALA A 223 21.10 -3.76 16.47
C ALA A 223 19.95 -2.72 16.45
N GLN A 224 19.71 -2.06 15.32
CA GLN A 224 18.68 -1.02 15.22
C GLN A 224 17.26 -1.60 15.29
N ASP A 225 16.33 -0.75 15.72
CA ASP A 225 14.90 -1.06 15.71
C ASP A 225 14.39 -1.23 14.26
N VAL A 226 13.53 -2.23 14.07
CA VAL A 226 12.77 -2.44 12.83
C VAL A 226 11.28 -2.30 13.11
N TYR A 227 10.50 -2.01 12.07
CA TYR A 227 9.12 -1.57 12.20
C TYR A 227 8.14 -2.49 11.44
N PRO A 228 7.75 -3.62 12.06
CA PRO A 228 6.61 -4.43 11.62
C PRO A 228 5.30 -3.64 11.57
N SER A 229 4.25 -4.27 11.06
CA SER A 229 2.91 -3.66 11.16
C SER A 229 2.40 -3.68 12.59
N GLU A 230 1.50 -2.77 12.92
CA GLU A 230 0.88 -2.67 14.25
C GLU A 230 -0.53 -3.25 14.19
N GLU A 231 -0.89 -4.03 15.20
CA GLU A 231 -2.23 -4.61 15.34
C GLU A 231 -3.16 -3.62 16.04
N LEU A 232 -4.37 -3.47 15.49
CA LEU A 232 -5.40 -2.63 16.11
C LEU A 232 -6.19 -3.46 17.13
N VAL A 233 -5.86 -3.30 18.41
CA VAL A 233 -6.61 -3.94 19.50
C VAL A 233 -7.86 -3.11 19.82
N LEU A 234 -9.02 -3.58 19.38
CA LEU A 234 -10.31 -2.92 19.64
C LEU A 234 -10.79 -3.13 21.09
N ASP A 235 -10.45 -4.27 21.71
CA ASP A 235 -10.82 -4.60 23.09
C ASP A 235 -9.73 -4.19 24.10
N LYS A 236 -9.55 -2.87 24.27
CA LYS A 236 -8.57 -2.27 25.22
C LYS A 236 -8.77 -2.65 26.69
N GLY A 237 -9.77 -3.46 27.04
CA GLY A 237 -10.13 -3.81 28.43
C GLY A 237 -9.53 -5.10 28.99
N LYS A 238 -8.89 -5.96 28.18
CA LYS A 238 -8.42 -7.29 28.63
C LYS A 238 -6.90 -7.51 28.62
N GLY A 239 -6.11 -6.57 28.12
CA GLY A 239 -4.65 -6.71 27.99
C GLY A 239 -3.87 -5.52 28.55
N ASN A 240 -2.69 -5.81 29.10
CA ASN A 240 -1.78 -4.79 29.68
C ASN A 240 -0.79 -4.19 28.65
N LYS A 241 -0.87 -4.59 27.37
CA LYS A 241 -0.01 -4.06 26.32
C LYS A 241 -0.62 -2.83 25.65
N SER A 242 0.16 -1.76 25.55
CA SER A 242 -0.26 -0.53 24.86
C SER A 242 0.06 -0.52 23.37
N LYS A 243 0.95 -1.43 22.92
CA LYS A 243 1.34 -1.60 21.51
C LYS A 243 1.54 -3.08 21.20
N ILE A 244 0.84 -3.57 20.19
CA ILE A 244 0.97 -4.94 19.69
C ILE A 244 1.46 -4.90 18.24
N LEU A 245 2.50 -5.65 17.93
CA LEU A 245 3.05 -5.73 16.58
C LEU A 245 2.61 -7.02 15.89
N TYR A 246 2.56 -6.98 14.56
CA TYR A 246 2.16 -8.10 13.71
C TYR A 246 3.31 -9.09 13.53
N ALA A 247 3.00 -10.37 13.68
CA ALA A 247 3.88 -11.49 13.40
C ALA A 247 3.08 -12.67 12.86
N VAL A 248 3.72 -13.47 12.00
CA VAL A 248 3.18 -14.72 11.44
C VAL A 248 4.14 -15.83 11.80
N ASP A 249 3.63 -16.89 12.44
CA ASP A 249 4.41 -18.04 12.90
C ASP A 249 5.67 -17.65 13.72
N GLY A 250 5.54 -16.60 14.54
CA GLY A 250 6.62 -16.07 15.39
C GLY A 250 7.60 -15.13 14.69
N ILE A 251 7.43 -14.89 13.38
CA ILE A 251 8.26 -13.99 12.58
C ILE A 251 7.56 -12.63 12.47
N ALA A 252 8.25 -11.57 12.87
CA ALA A 252 7.76 -10.20 12.72
C ALA A 252 7.50 -9.88 11.23
N ALA A 253 6.38 -9.23 10.93
CA ALA A 253 5.93 -9.09 9.55
C ALA A 253 5.25 -7.75 9.22
N MET A 254 5.24 -7.44 7.92
CA MET A 254 4.39 -6.41 7.32
C MET A 254 3.08 -7.06 6.86
N HIS A 255 1.95 -6.47 7.23
CA HIS A 255 0.66 -6.88 6.68
C HIS A 255 0.65 -6.79 5.15
N SER A 256 0.12 -7.81 4.50
CA SER A 256 -0.04 -7.84 3.04
C SER A 256 -0.79 -6.62 2.48
N GLN A 257 -1.85 -6.14 3.14
CA GLN A 257 -2.58 -4.93 2.72
C GLN A 257 -1.73 -3.65 2.83
N LYS A 258 -0.74 -3.62 3.73
CA LYS A 258 0.18 -2.49 3.89
C LYS A 258 1.26 -2.50 2.80
N VAL A 259 1.73 -3.69 2.40
CA VAL A 259 2.55 -3.87 1.19
C VAL A 259 1.76 -3.45 -0.04
N GLY A 260 0.52 -3.94 -0.19
CA GLY A 260 -0.36 -3.61 -1.31
C GLY A 260 -0.69 -2.12 -1.40
N ASN A 261 -0.90 -1.44 -0.28
CA ASN A 261 -1.10 0.01 -0.24
C ASN A 261 0.11 0.78 -0.79
N ALA A 262 1.33 0.38 -0.41
CA ALA A 262 2.56 0.98 -0.96
C ALA A 262 2.65 0.75 -2.48
N LEU A 263 2.42 -0.48 -2.96
CA LEU A 263 2.48 -0.78 -4.39
C LEU A 263 1.52 0.09 -5.21
N ARG A 264 0.28 0.29 -4.72
CA ARG A 264 -0.73 1.13 -5.40
C ARG A 264 -0.66 2.63 -5.07
N THR A 265 0.43 3.10 -4.47
CA THR A 265 0.67 4.54 -4.27
C THR A 265 1.17 5.17 -5.56
N ILE A 266 0.24 5.35 -6.50
CA ILE A 266 0.52 5.71 -7.89
C ILE A 266 -0.30 6.90 -8.40
N ASP A 267 -1.28 7.37 -7.62
CA ASP A 267 -2.18 8.45 -8.04
C ASP A 267 -1.48 9.81 -7.89
N THR A 268 -1.11 10.38 -9.03
CA THR A 268 -0.60 11.74 -9.18
C THR A 268 -1.54 12.60 -10.01
N TRP A 269 -2.78 12.14 -10.20
CA TRP A 269 -3.72 12.73 -11.14
C TRP A 269 -4.88 13.44 -10.44
N TYR A 270 -4.86 13.49 -9.11
CA TYR A 270 -5.85 14.22 -8.33
C TYR A 270 -5.61 15.74 -8.46
N PRO A 271 -6.66 16.58 -8.34
CA PRO A 271 -6.60 18.00 -8.71
C PRO A 271 -5.46 18.79 -8.05
N GLU A 272 -5.22 18.54 -6.76
CA GLU A 272 -4.21 19.27 -5.98
C GLU A 272 -2.80 18.69 -6.11
N HIS A 273 -2.55 17.73 -7.00
CA HIS A 273 -1.24 17.07 -7.06
C HIS A 273 -0.09 18.03 -7.40
N SER A 274 -0.35 18.99 -8.29
CA SER A 274 0.61 20.03 -8.70
C SER A 274 0.75 21.18 -7.70
N ASP A 275 -0.07 21.23 -6.65
CA ASP A 275 0.01 22.28 -5.63
C ASP A 275 1.18 22.04 -4.66
N LEU A 276 2.11 22.99 -4.57
CA LEU A 276 3.32 22.83 -3.75
C LEU A 276 3.06 22.72 -2.24
N ILE A 277 1.90 23.19 -1.75
CA ILE A 277 1.56 23.25 -0.33
C ILE A 277 0.51 22.19 0.01
N ALA A 278 -0.53 22.06 -0.81
CA ALA A 278 -1.67 21.19 -0.55
C ALA A 278 -1.42 19.73 -1.00
N SER A 279 -0.47 19.50 -1.91
CA SER A 279 -0.21 18.16 -2.45
C SER A 279 0.35 17.19 -1.41
N ALA A 280 -0.25 16.01 -1.34
CA ALA A 280 0.32 14.87 -0.62
C ALA A 280 1.48 14.18 -1.38
N GLY A 281 1.76 14.56 -2.63
CA GLY A 281 2.58 13.77 -3.55
C GLY A 281 1.80 12.58 -4.10
N PRO A 282 2.45 11.51 -4.60
CA PRO A 282 1.73 10.32 -5.02
C PRO A 282 0.94 9.71 -3.85
N ILE A 283 -0.36 9.49 -4.04
CA ILE A 283 -1.25 8.87 -3.04
C ILE A 283 -1.67 7.47 -3.47
N ALA A 284 -2.07 6.65 -2.49
CA ALA A 284 -2.62 5.33 -2.74
C ALA A 284 -3.94 5.46 -3.51
N ILE A 285 -4.08 4.69 -4.59
CA ILE A 285 -5.32 4.66 -5.37
C ILE A 285 -6.47 4.22 -4.45
N GLU A 286 -7.42 5.11 -4.23
CA GLU A 286 -8.64 4.88 -3.45
C GLU A 286 -9.82 5.53 -4.16
N PRO A 287 -11.06 5.02 -3.99
CA PRO A 287 -12.24 5.58 -4.66
C PRO A 287 -12.49 7.07 -4.41
N TYR A 288 -12.05 7.59 -3.26
CA TYR A 288 -12.17 9.01 -2.89
C TYR A 288 -10.82 9.69 -2.67
N GLY A 289 -9.71 9.06 -3.07
CA GLY A 289 -8.35 9.59 -2.84
C GLY A 289 -8.08 9.88 -1.37
N ALA A 290 -8.53 8.99 -0.46
CA ALA A 290 -8.46 9.21 0.98
C ALA A 290 -7.04 8.96 1.52
N VAL A 291 -6.52 9.94 2.27
CA VAL A 291 -5.21 9.90 2.93
C VAL A 291 -5.44 10.05 4.43
N THR A 292 -5.50 8.92 5.14
CA THR A 292 -6.01 8.83 6.52
C THR A 292 -5.16 9.58 7.54
N ASN A 293 -3.83 9.59 7.37
CA ASN A 293 -2.91 10.36 8.22
C ASN A 293 -3.07 11.89 8.06
N LEU A 294 -3.58 12.36 6.92
CA LEU A 294 -3.93 13.77 6.70
C LEU A 294 -5.40 14.08 7.02
N GLY A 295 -6.23 13.05 7.23
CA GLY A 295 -7.67 13.22 7.42
C GLY A 295 -8.37 13.87 6.21
N LYS A 296 -7.82 13.70 5.00
CA LYS A 296 -8.26 14.39 3.78
C LYS A 296 -8.63 13.41 2.67
N ALA A 297 -9.67 13.74 1.90
CA ALA A 297 -10.02 13.11 0.63
C ALA A 297 -9.69 14.06 -0.52
N PHE A 298 -8.81 13.63 -1.43
CA PHE A 298 -8.34 14.47 -2.55
C PHE A 298 -9.23 14.37 -3.80
N ARG A 299 -10.17 13.43 -3.82
CA ARG A 299 -11.09 13.19 -4.93
C ARG A 299 -12.51 13.15 -4.42
N THR A 300 -13.18 14.30 -4.39
CA THR A 300 -14.51 14.42 -3.80
C THR A 300 -15.61 14.26 -4.86
N PRO A 301 -16.78 13.70 -4.48
CA PRO A 301 -17.96 13.70 -5.34
C PRO A 301 -18.50 15.11 -5.63
N ALA A 302 -18.29 16.06 -4.72
CA ALA A 302 -18.68 17.45 -4.91
C ALA A 302 -17.96 18.08 -6.12
N ASP A 303 -16.68 17.75 -6.30
CA ASP A 303 -15.85 18.21 -7.41
C ASP A 303 -15.93 17.28 -8.63
N LYS A 304 -16.69 16.18 -8.55
CA LYS A 304 -16.82 15.16 -9.60
C LYS A 304 -15.48 14.52 -9.99
N GLN A 305 -14.59 14.35 -9.03
CA GLN A 305 -13.23 13.81 -9.24
C GLN A 305 -13.06 12.40 -8.67
N ASP A 306 -14.09 11.87 -8.03
CA ASP A 306 -14.09 10.55 -7.41
C ASP A 306 -14.28 9.42 -8.42
N PHE A 307 -13.96 8.20 -7.99
CA PHE A 307 -14.06 7.01 -8.83
C PHE A 307 -15.45 6.78 -9.39
N TYR A 308 -16.52 6.94 -8.60
CA TYR A 308 -17.87 6.59 -9.05
C TYR A 308 -18.34 7.53 -10.15
N THR A 309 -18.09 8.84 -9.99
CA THR A 309 -18.42 9.82 -11.03
C THR A 309 -17.77 9.50 -12.38
N PHE A 310 -16.49 9.11 -12.39
CA PHE A 310 -15.81 8.71 -13.62
C PHE A 310 -16.25 7.34 -14.13
N PHE A 311 -16.26 6.35 -13.24
CA PHE A 311 -16.57 4.96 -13.55
C PHE A 311 -17.97 4.81 -14.14
N ASP A 312 -18.96 5.55 -13.63
CA ASP A 312 -20.34 5.43 -14.10
C ASP A 312 -20.51 5.81 -15.57
N ASN A 313 -19.87 6.91 -15.99
CA ASN A 313 -19.90 7.31 -17.40
C ASN A 313 -19.06 6.33 -18.24
N TRP A 314 -17.84 6.06 -17.78
CA TRP A 314 -16.84 5.30 -18.53
C TRP A 314 -17.23 3.83 -18.76
N ALA A 315 -17.71 3.13 -17.72
CA ALA A 315 -18.12 1.73 -17.80
C ALA A 315 -19.37 1.50 -18.69
N ARG A 316 -20.07 2.57 -19.06
CA ARG A 316 -21.25 2.54 -19.95
C ARG A 316 -20.92 3.01 -21.37
N GLY A 317 -19.64 3.11 -21.72
CA GLY A 317 -19.17 3.51 -23.04
C GLY A 317 -19.07 5.02 -23.24
N GLY A 318 -19.23 5.82 -22.18
CA GLY A 318 -18.90 7.24 -22.20
C GLY A 318 -17.39 7.48 -22.19
N GLU A 319 -16.97 8.61 -22.74
CA GLU A 319 -15.56 8.98 -22.78
C GLU A 319 -15.20 9.87 -21.58
N LEU A 320 -13.98 9.72 -21.07
CA LEU A 320 -13.39 10.66 -20.11
C LEU A 320 -12.52 11.67 -20.85
N VAL A 321 -12.45 12.90 -20.34
CA VAL A 321 -11.73 14.00 -21.00
C VAL A 321 -10.22 13.76 -20.98
N ARG A 322 -9.70 13.16 -19.90
CA ARG A 322 -8.28 12.95 -19.67
C ARG A 322 -7.96 11.46 -19.63
N ALA A 323 -6.85 11.07 -20.24
CA ALA A 323 -6.34 9.70 -20.17
C ALA A 323 -5.98 9.31 -18.73
N GLU A 324 -5.53 10.28 -17.96
CA GLU A 324 -5.17 10.12 -16.55
C GLU A 324 -6.36 9.72 -15.67
N ASP A 325 -7.58 10.16 -16.03
CA ASP A 325 -8.78 9.76 -15.31
C ASP A 325 -9.15 8.29 -15.63
N GLU A 326 -8.87 7.82 -16.84
CA GLU A 326 -8.97 6.39 -17.18
C GLU A 326 -7.92 5.56 -16.44
N HIS A 327 -6.68 6.05 -16.33
CA HIS A 327 -5.63 5.41 -15.54
C HIS A 327 -6.05 5.30 -14.07
N TYR A 328 -6.63 6.36 -13.51
CA TYR A 328 -7.17 6.35 -12.15
C TYR A 328 -8.28 5.30 -11.98
N VAL A 329 -9.28 5.28 -12.87
CA VAL A 329 -10.37 4.29 -12.85
C VAL A 329 -9.83 2.87 -12.91
N MET A 330 -8.93 2.59 -13.86
CA MET A 330 -8.31 1.27 -14.01
C MET A 330 -7.43 0.89 -12.82
N GLY A 331 -6.77 1.86 -12.18
CA GLY A 331 -6.05 1.65 -10.93
C GLY A 331 -6.98 1.18 -9.81
N VAL A 332 -8.18 1.78 -9.68
CA VAL A 332 -9.17 1.37 -8.67
C VAL A 332 -9.71 -0.03 -8.98
N LEU A 333 -9.90 -0.37 -10.24
CA LEU A 333 -10.31 -1.73 -10.66
C LEU A 333 -9.21 -2.78 -10.37
N VAL A 334 -7.93 -2.44 -10.55
CA VAL A 334 -6.79 -3.29 -10.17
C VAL A 334 -6.72 -3.48 -8.65
N ARG A 335 -7.00 -2.43 -7.87
CA ARG A 335 -7.13 -2.53 -6.40
C ARG A 335 -8.27 -3.48 -6.02
N GLY A 336 -9.37 -3.46 -6.76
CA GLY A 336 -10.58 -4.23 -6.46
C GLY A 336 -11.38 -3.63 -5.29
N GLY A 337 -12.58 -4.19 -5.09
CA GLY A 337 -13.55 -3.71 -4.10
C GLY A 337 -14.97 -4.11 -4.44
N VAL A 338 -15.89 -3.69 -3.58
CA VAL A 338 -17.34 -3.80 -3.79
C VAL A 338 -17.86 -2.41 -4.13
N PHE A 339 -18.48 -2.26 -5.30
CA PHE A 339 -18.87 -0.97 -5.90
C PHE A 339 -20.34 -0.94 -6.33
N GLY A 340 -21.15 -1.90 -5.88
CA GLY A 340 -22.58 -1.89 -6.18
C GLY A 340 -23.26 -0.63 -5.63
N GLU A 341 -24.13 -0.02 -6.43
CA GLU A 341 -24.99 1.05 -5.93
C GLU A 341 -25.88 0.49 -4.82
N SER A 342 -25.72 1.02 -3.61
CA SER A 342 -26.53 0.64 -2.46
C SER A 342 -27.77 1.55 -2.41
N ASP A 343 -28.97 0.97 -2.24
CA ASP A 343 -30.22 1.70 -2.02
C ASP A 343 -30.29 2.39 -0.62
N LYS A 344 -29.18 2.52 0.10
CA LYS A 344 -29.11 3.16 1.43
C LYS A 344 -28.61 4.58 1.39
#